data_AF-A0A084JEV1-F1
#
_entry.id   AF-A0A084JEV1-F1
#
_cell.length_a   1.000
_cell.length_b   1.000
_cell.length_c   1.000
_cell.angle_alpha   90.00
_cell.angle_beta   90.00
_cell.angle_gamma   90.00
#
_symmetry.space_group_name_H-M   'P 1'
#
loop_
_entity.id
_entity.type
_entity.pdbx_description
1 polymer ?
#
loop_
_entity_poly.entity_id
_entity_poly.type
_entity_poly.pdbx_seq_one_letter_code
_entity_poly.pdbx_strand_id
1 'polypeptide(L)' 'MKVDLHRMRVWEAAMYLNEAVNNAPENIKEIIVIHGYHNGTSLLDMVRKDFINKRVGKKLLGINQGITSLILN' A
#
# COMPACT_ATOMS: atom_id res chain seq x y z
N MET A 1 -1.12 1.66 10.88
CA MET A 1 0.20 2.21 10.50
C MET A 1 0.06 3.00 9.20
N LYS A 2 0.94 3.97 8.89
CA LYS A 2 0.96 4.68 7.61
C LYS A 2 2.25 4.37 6.85
N VAL A 3 2.15 4.18 5.54
CA VAL A 3 3.29 3.97 4.64
C VAL A 3 3.16 4.97 3.49
N ASP A 4 4.15 5.83 3.32
CA ASP A 4 4.17 6.81 2.23
C ASP A 4 5.08 6.32 1.10
N LEU A 5 4.50 6.17 -0.08
CA LEU A 5 5.14 5.74 -1.32
C LEU A 5 5.25 6.89 -2.32
N HIS A 6 4.78 8.09 -1.98
CA HIS A 6 4.84 9.22 -2.89
C HIS A 6 6.27 9.45 -3.37
N ARG A 7 6.39 9.67 -4.69
CA ARG A 7 7.65 9.96 -5.40
C ARG A 7 8.64 8.80 -5.47
N MET A 8 8.31 7.62 -4.95
CA MET A 8 9.12 6.41 -5.15
C MET A 8 8.95 5.88 -6.58
N ARG A 9 9.98 5.19 -7.08
CA ARG A 9 9.82 4.37 -8.28
C ARG A 9 8.95 3.14 -7.95
N VAL A 10 8.23 2.61 -8.93
CA VAL A 10 7.29 1.50 -8.72
C VAL A 10 7.95 0.29 -8.05
N TRP A 11 9.15 -0.10 -8.50
CA TRP A 11 9.86 -1.25 -7.95
C TRP A 11 10.33 -1.01 -6.50
N GLU A 12 10.83 0.19 -6.18
CA GLU A 12 11.23 0.59 -4.82
C GLU A 12 10.02 0.57 -3.88
N ALA A 13 8.91 1.15 -4.34
CA ALA A 13 7.67 1.21 -3.59
C ALA A 13 7.10 -0.18 -3.28
N ALA A 14 7.15 -1.11 -4.25
CA ALA A 14 6.69 -2.48 -4.06
C ALA A 14 7.54 -3.23 -3.01
N MET A 15 8.87 -3.10 -3.09
CA MET A 15 9.79 -3.69 -2.10
C MET A 15 9.56 -3.12 -0.70
N TYR A 16 9.52 -1.79 -0.59
CA TYR A 16 9.33 -1.10 0.68
C TYR A 16 7.97 -1.43 1.32
N LEU A 17 6.88 -1.44 0.52
CA LEU A 17 5.56 -1.83 1.00
C LEU A 17 5.53 -3.29 1.46
N ASN A 18 6.17 -4.20 0.74
CA ASN A 18 6.24 -5.61 1.12
C ASN A 18 6.97 -5.80 2.45
N GLU A 19 8.10 -5.12 2.63
CA GLU A 19 8.86 -5.14 3.89
C GLU A 19 8.03 -4.55 5.04
N ALA A 20 7.38 -3.40 4.83
CA ALA A 20 6.54 -2.76 5.83
C ALA A 20 5.36 -3.67 6.26
N VAL A 21 4.72 -4.36 5.31
CA VAL A 21 3.66 -5.33 5.60
C VAL A 21 4.20 -6.54 6.37
N ASN A 22 5.35 -7.09 5.96
CA ASN A 22 5.94 -8.26 6.61
C ASN A 22 6.41 -7.97 8.04
N ASN A 23 6.92 -6.76 8.28
CA ASN A 23 7.43 -6.34 9.59
C ASN A 23 6.39 -5.65 10.47
N ALA A 24 5.14 -5.45 9.98
CA ALA A 24 4.07 -4.87 10.79
C ALA A 24 3.83 -5.71 12.06
N PRO A 25 3.83 -5.09 13.26
CA PRO A 25 3.51 -5.79 14.50
C PRO A 25 2.13 -6.49 14.44
N GLU A 26 1.96 -7.61 15.13
CA GLU A 26 0.73 -8.42 15.09
C GLU A 26 -0.55 -7.68 15.54
N ASN A 27 -0.40 -6.63 16.36
CA ASN A 27 -1.51 -5.78 16.78
C ASN A 27 -1.95 -4.77 15.71
N ILE A 28 -1.19 -4.59 14.62
CA ILE A 28 -1.58 -3.72 13.51
C ILE A 28 -2.54 -4.49 12.59
N LYS A 29 -3.78 -4.01 12.51
CA LYS A 29 -4.81 -4.57 11.62
C LYS A 29 -5.03 -3.78 10.33
N GLU A 30 -4.44 -2.59 10.21
CA GLU A 30 -4.56 -1.74 9.03
C GLU A 30 -3.26 -0.99 8.74
N ILE A 31 -2.88 -0.99 7.45
CA ILE A 31 -1.84 -0.15 6.88
C ILE A 31 -2.48 0.80 5.88
N ILE A 32 -2.36 2.09 6.13
CA ILE A 32 -2.80 3.15 5.23
C ILE A 32 -1.64 3.48 4.29
N VAL A 33 -1.78 3.15 3.01
CA VAL A 33 -0.77 3.38 1.98
C VAL A 33 -1.09 4.66 1.24
N ILE A 34 -0.17 5.62 1.28
CA ILE A 34 -0.25 6.90 0.59
C ILE A 34 0.62 6.79 -0.65
N HIS A 35 0.03 6.71 -1.83
CA HIS A 35 0.76 6.52 -3.10
C HIS A 35 0.53 7.65 -4.10
N GLY A 36 -0.52 8.46 -3.87
CA GLY A 36 -0.89 9.56 -4.74
C GLY A 36 -1.57 9.11 -6.02
N TYR A 37 -2.15 10.08 -6.73
CA TYR A 37 -2.82 9.82 -8.01
C TYR A 37 -2.62 10.94 -9.05
N HIS A 38 -2.09 12.11 -8.66
CA HIS A 38 -2.07 13.30 -9.52
C HIS A 38 -0.98 13.28 -10.62
N ASN A 39 0.10 12.52 -10.43
CA ASN A 39 1.23 12.45 -11.38
C ASN A 39 1.23 11.14 -12.19
N GLY A 40 0.06 10.52 -12.34
CA GLY A 40 -0.11 9.21 -12.98
C GLY A 40 -0.56 8.11 -12.00
N THR A 41 -0.88 6.95 -12.54
CA THR A 41 -1.51 5.85 -11.80
C THR A 41 -0.56 4.70 -11.47
N SER A 42 0.72 4.73 -11.87
CA SER A 42 1.60 3.57 -11.75
C SER A 42 1.74 3.03 -10.33
N LEU A 43 1.85 3.91 -9.32
CA LEU A 43 1.88 3.48 -7.91
C LEU A 43 0.49 3.04 -7.42
N LEU A 44 -0.58 3.67 -7.89
CA LEU A 44 -1.95 3.25 -7.60
C LEU A 44 -2.21 1.84 -8.12
N ASP A 45 -1.85 1.58 -9.38
CA ASP A 45 -2.00 0.28 -10.05
C ASP A 45 -1.14 -0.77 -9.34
N MET A 46 0.12 -0.44 -9.01
CA MET A 46 0.97 -1.32 -8.23
C MET A 46 0.33 -1.68 -6.89
N VAL A 47 -0.14 -0.71 -6.11
CA VAL A 47 -0.73 -0.98 -4.79
C VAL A 47 -2.05 -1.75 -4.90
N ARG A 48 -2.93 -1.36 -5.83
CA ARG A 48 -4.30 -1.90 -5.89
C ARG A 48 -4.38 -3.22 -6.65
N LYS A 49 -3.67 -3.34 -7.77
CA LYS A 49 -3.77 -4.49 -8.69
C LYS A 49 -2.61 -5.47 -8.49
N ASP A 50 -1.37 -4.98 -8.50
CA ASP A 50 -0.21 -5.86 -8.65
C ASP A 50 0.35 -6.37 -7.31
N PHE A 51 0.16 -5.61 -6.23
CA PHE A 51 0.72 -5.94 -4.93
C PHE A 51 -0.01 -7.12 -4.29
N ILE A 52 0.72 -8.21 -4.03
CA ILE A 52 0.20 -9.42 -3.38
C ILE A 52 1.08 -9.74 -2.19
N ASN A 53 0.46 -9.91 -1.01
CA ASN A 53 1.16 -10.34 0.21
C ASN A 53 0.20 -11.17 1.08
N LYS A 54 0.69 -12.28 1.65
CA LYS A 54 -0.09 -13.23 2.46
C LYS A 54 -0.74 -12.63 3.71
N ARG A 55 -0.18 -11.54 4.26
CA ARG A 55 -0.73 -10.86 5.44
C ARG A 55 -1.87 -9.90 5.07
N VAL A 56 -2.07 -9.57 3.80
CA VAL A 56 -3.14 -8.65 3.36
C VAL A 56 -4.37 -9.45 2.99
N GLY A 57 -5.42 -9.33 3.80
CA GLY A 57 -6.71 -10.00 3.55
C GLY A 57 -7.60 -9.23 2.57
N LYS A 58 -7.61 -7.89 2.65
CA LYS A 58 -8.41 -7.04 1.75
C LYS A 58 -7.79 -5.66 1.55
N LYS A 59 -8.10 -5.06 0.41
CA LYS A 59 -7.75 -3.66 0.08
C LYS A 59 -9.04 -2.83 0.05
N LEU A 60 -9.11 -1.79 0.87
CA LEU A 60 -10.24 -0.85 0.88
C LEU A 60 -9.86 0.41 0.09
N LEU A 61 -10.70 0.75 -0.89
CA LEU A 61 -10.54 1.92 -1.74
C LEU A 61 -11.43 3.03 -1.19
N GLY A 62 -10.81 4.05 -0.59
CA GLY A 62 -11.53 5.22 -0.08
C GLY A 62 -11.88 6.23 -1.18
N ILE A 63 -12.56 7.29 -0.78
CA ILE A 63 -12.91 8.42 -1.67
C ILE A 63 -11.64 9.10 -2.20
N ASN A 64 -10.58 9.17 -1.38
CA ASN A 64 -9.29 9.68 -1.81
C ASN A 64 -8.54 8.62 -2.64
N GLN A 65 -8.46 8.84 -3.95
CA GLN A 65 -7.80 7.94 -4.89
C GLN A 65 -6.30 7.78 -4.64
N GLY A 66 -5.65 8.72 -3.95
CA GLY A 66 -4.22 8.64 -3.61
C GLY A 66 -3.90 7.79 -2.38
N ILE A 67 -4.92 7.20 -1.74
CA ILE A 67 -4.79 6.39 -0.55
C ILE A 67 -5.48 5.03 -0.75
N THR A 68 -4.85 3.97 -0.23
CA THR A 68 -5.43 2.63 -0.16
C THR A 68 -5.18 2.05 1.22
N SER A 69 -6.22 1.51 1.86
CA SER A 69 -6.07 0.80 3.15
C SER A 69 -5.88 -0.69 2.90
N LEU A 70 -4.77 -1.25 3.38
CA LEU A 70 -4.51 -2.69 3.43
C LEU A 70 -4.93 -3.22 4.80
N ILE A 71 -5.92 -4.11 4.82
CA ILE A 71 -6.35 -4.75 6.06
C ILE A 71 -5.58 -6.06 6.22
N LEU A 72 -4.95 -6.20 7.38
CA LEU A 72 -4.11 -7.34 7.69
C LEU A 72 -4.90 -8.45 8.39
N ASN A 73 -4.51 -9.70 8.13
CA ASN A 73 -5.02 -10.88 8.80
C ASN A 73 -4.47 -10.94 10.25
#